data_AF-A0A2A5BLG0-F1
#
_entry.id   AF-A0A2A5BLG0-F1
#
_cell.length_a   1.000
_cell.length_b   1.000
_cell.length_c   1.000
_cell.angle_alpha   90.00
_cell.angle_beta   90.00
_cell.angle_gamma   90.00
#
_symmetry.space_group_name_H-M   'P 1'
#
loop_
_entity.id
_entity.type
_entity.pdbx_description
1 polymer ?
#
loop_
_entity_poly.entity_id
_entity_poly.type
_entity_poly.pdbx_seq_one_letter_code
_entity_poly.pdbx_strand_id
1 'polypeptide(L)'
;MNKSLITNVVAASLVTTGLVLDGPLHDPVLATGLFALAGSVTNWLAIHMLFEKVPGLYGSGVITERFEEFKLAIKELIMNQFFNQANLDRFFNEIVADTAQHPLEFHDIIEKTDLNPAFDSLVSTIMESSFGSMLGMFGGADALKPLKEPFIVKMKIAINEIAHSQQFQSSVKEKLSSGLVSDDIHQQINQIVDSRLDELTPLMVKEIIQTMIRQHLGWLVVWGGVFGGLIGLTTSFLPL
;
A
#
# COMPACT_ATOMS: atom_id res chain seq x y z
N MET A 1 8.27 -29.60 -4.91
CA MET A 1 8.50 -30.56 -6.02
C MET A 1 7.91 -29.98 -7.30
N ASN A 2 8.67 -29.88 -8.38
CA ASN A 2 8.23 -29.17 -9.59
C ASN A 2 7.22 -30.04 -10.38
N LYS A 3 5.92 -29.78 -10.20
CA LYS A 3 4.82 -30.55 -10.79
C LYS A 3 4.96 -30.70 -12.31
N SER A 4 5.41 -29.64 -12.98
CA SER A 4 5.67 -29.63 -14.41
C SER A 4 6.74 -30.63 -14.84
N LEU A 5 7.81 -30.78 -14.05
CA LEU A 5 8.90 -31.71 -14.38
C LEU A 5 8.42 -33.16 -14.32
N ILE A 6 7.63 -33.51 -13.30
CA ILE A 6 7.05 -34.84 -13.17
C ILE A 6 6.14 -35.16 -14.36
N THR A 7 5.24 -34.26 -14.73
CA THR A 7 4.33 -34.48 -15.87
C THR A 7 5.10 -34.69 -17.18
N ASN A 8 6.12 -33.86 -17.45
CA ASN A 8 6.93 -34.00 -18.66
C ASN A 8 7.71 -35.32 -18.67
N VAL A 9 8.28 -35.73 -17.54
CA VAL A 9 9.00 -37.01 -17.42
C VAL A 9 8.05 -38.19 -17.62
N VAL A 10 6.86 -38.16 -17.02
CA VAL A 10 5.86 -39.22 -17.20
C VAL A 10 5.41 -39.29 -18.66
N ALA A 11 5.09 -38.16 -19.29
CA ALA A 11 4.72 -38.14 -20.69
C ALA A 11 5.85 -38.65 -21.61
N ALA A 12 7.10 -38.25 -21.36
CA ALA A 12 8.26 -38.74 -22.10
C ALA A 12 8.48 -40.24 -21.91
N SER A 13 8.23 -40.76 -20.70
CA SER A 13 8.31 -42.19 -20.43
C SER A 13 7.25 -42.98 -21.19
N LEU A 14 6.03 -42.45 -21.33
CA LEU A 14 4.98 -43.06 -22.15
C LEU A 14 5.35 -43.08 -23.63
N VAL A 15 5.93 -41.99 -24.17
CA VAL A 15 6.44 -41.98 -25.55
C VAL A 15 7.50 -43.05 -25.74
N THR A 16 8.48 -43.11 -24.84
CA THR A 16 9.59 -44.09 -24.92
C THR A 16 9.06 -45.51 -24.84
N THR A 17 8.08 -45.75 -23.96
CA THR A 17 7.44 -47.06 -23.78
C THR A 17 6.65 -47.46 -25.04
N GLY A 18 5.89 -46.53 -25.63
CA GLY A 18 5.17 -46.76 -26.88
C GLY A 18 6.10 -47.11 -28.06
N LEU A 19 7.27 -46.49 -28.15
CA LEU A 19 8.25 -46.77 -29.21
C LEU A 19 8.92 -48.16 -29.10
N VAL A 20 8.96 -48.74 -27.91
CA VAL A 20 9.61 -50.06 -27.66
C VAL A 20 8.59 -51.19 -27.60
N LEU A 21 7.31 -50.88 -27.39
CA LEU A 21 6.24 -51.88 -27.35
C LEU A 21 5.87 -52.33 -28.76
N ASP A 22 5.84 -53.64 -28.97
CA ASP A 22 5.25 -54.27 -30.16
C ASP A 22 3.85 -54.82 -29.82
N GLY A 23 2.88 -54.66 -30.73
CA GLY A 23 1.54 -55.24 -30.61
C GLY A 23 0.39 -54.22 -30.51
N PRO A 24 -0.84 -54.65 -30.15
CA PRO A 24 -2.06 -53.82 -30.22
C PRO A 24 -2.10 -52.62 -29.25
N LEU A 25 -1.16 -52.55 -28.31
CA LEU A 25 -1.00 -51.44 -27.38
C LEU A 25 0.01 -50.39 -27.86
N HIS A 26 0.69 -50.62 -28.99
CA HIS A 26 1.66 -49.67 -29.55
C HIS A 26 1.03 -48.30 -29.83
N ASP A 27 0.03 -48.26 -30.72
CA ASP A 27 -0.60 -47.01 -31.16
C ASP A 27 -1.26 -46.23 -30.00
N PRO A 28 -2.02 -46.87 -29.08
CA PRO A 28 -2.64 -46.15 -27.96
C PRO A 28 -1.63 -45.54 -27.00
N VAL A 29 -0.57 -46.28 -26.65
CA VAL A 29 0.44 -45.80 -25.69
C VAL A 29 1.29 -44.69 -26.31
N LEU A 30 1.68 -44.85 -27.59
CA LEU A 30 2.47 -43.86 -28.31
C LEU A 30 1.67 -42.56 -28.52
N ALA A 31 0.43 -42.64 -29.00
CA ALA A 31 -0.43 -41.47 -29.19
C ALA A 31 -0.71 -40.76 -27.85
N THR A 32 -1.03 -41.50 -26.79
CA THR A 32 -1.21 -40.95 -25.44
C THR A 32 0.06 -40.20 -24.99
N GLY A 33 1.23 -40.82 -25.13
CA GLY A 33 2.50 -40.21 -24.75
C GLY A 33 2.81 -38.94 -25.54
N LEU A 34 2.64 -38.98 -26.87
CA LEU A 34 2.96 -37.85 -27.76
C LEU A 34 2.05 -36.65 -27.49
N PHE A 35 0.74 -36.87 -27.39
CA PHE A 35 -0.19 -35.78 -27.10
C PHE A 35 -0.05 -35.27 -25.66
N ALA A 36 0.18 -36.14 -24.67
CA ALA A 36 0.49 -35.72 -23.31
C ALA A 36 1.75 -34.84 -23.25
N LEU A 37 2.82 -35.25 -23.94
CA LEU A 37 4.08 -34.52 -23.96
C LEU A 37 3.93 -33.20 -24.70
N ALA A 38 3.25 -33.17 -25.85
CA ALA A 38 2.97 -31.94 -26.58
C ALA A 38 2.16 -30.95 -25.73
N GLY A 39 1.11 -31.43 -25.04
CA GLY A 39 0.29 -30.61 -24.17
C GLY A 39 1.04 -30.05 -22.97
N SER A 40 1.83 -30.89 -22.28
CA SER A 40 2.59 -30.46 -21.11
C SER A 40 3.75 -29.52 -21.47
N VAL A 41 4.49 -29.80 -22.55
CA VAL A 41 5.60 -28.94 -23.02
C VAL A 41 5.08 -27.61 -23.53
N THR A 42 4.02 -27.59 -24.34
CA THR A 42 3.43 -26.35 -24.85
C THR A 42 2.97 -25.46 -23.71
N ASN A 43 2.33 -26.03 -22.69
CA ASN A 43 1.90 -25.24 -21.56
C ASN A 43 3.04 -24.80 -20.64
N TRP A 44 4.08 -25.63 -20.49
CA TRP A 44 5.29 -25.20 -19.80
C TRP A 44 5.94 -24.00 -20.50
N LEU A 45 6.03 -24.05 -21.83
CA LEU A 45 6.52 -22.94 -22.66
C LEU A 45 5.64 -21.71 -22.52
N ALA A 46 4.30 -21.88 -22.51
CA ALA A 46 3.35 -20.79 -22.30
C ALA A 46 3.58 -20.09 -20.96
N ILE A 47 3.80 -20.85 -19.88
CA ILE A 47 4.13 -20.27 -18.58
C ILE A 47 5.48 -19.55 -18.63
N HIS A 48 6.50 -20.14 -19.27
CA HIS A 48 7.81 -19.53 -19.40
C HIS A 48 7.74 -18.19 -20.15
N MET A 49 7.02 -18.14 -21.27
CA MET A 49 6.87 -16.94 -22.08
C MET A 49 6.04 -15.84 -21.40
N LEU A 50 5.24 -16.13 -20.36
CA LEU A 50 4.60 -15.06 -19.59
C LEU A 50 5.62 -14.17 -18.88
N PHE A 51 6.72 -14.77 -18.41
CA PHE A 51 7.73 -14.13 -17.57
C PHE A 51 9.02 -13.76 -18.31
N GLU A 52 9.36 -14.50 -19.37
CA GLU A 52 10.59 -14.33 -20.13
C GLU A 52 10.29 -14.03 -21.60
N LYS A 53 11.10 -13.17 -22.19
CA LYS A 53 11.03 -12.89 -23.63
C LYS A 53 11.74 -14.00 -24.39
N VAL A 54 11.01 -14.65 -25.30
CA VAL A 54 11.52 -15.76 -26.11
C VAL A 54 11.63 -15.30 -27.57
N PRO A 55 12.82 -15.34 -28.18
CA PRO A 55 13.01 -14.93 -29.57
C PRO A 55 12.09 -15.72 -30.52
N GLY A 56 11.39 -15.02 -31.41
CA GLY A 56 10.50 -15.63 -32.41
C GLY A 56 9.09 -15.99 -31.92
N LEU A 57 8.78 -15.83 -30.63
CA LEU A 57 7.42 -16.03 -30.09
C LEU A 57 6.78 -14.70 -29.71
N TYR A 58 5.77 -14.29 -30.49
CA TYR A 58 4.96 -13.11 -30.19
C TYR A 58 4.20 -13.29 -28.86
N GLY A 59 4.12 -12.21 -28.08
CA GLY A 59 3.47 -12.22 -26.76
C GLY A 59 4.33 -12.81 -25.63
N SER A 60 5.63 -13.05 -25.87
CA SER A 60 6.56 -13.44 -24.81
C SER A 60 7.07 -12.24 -24.01
N GLY A 61 7.28 -12.42 -22.70
CA GLY A 61 7.65 -11.37 -21.76
C GLY A 61 6.51 -10.42 -21.40
N VAL A 62 5.24 -10.83 -21.56
CA VAL A 62 4.07 -9.95 -21.41
C VAL A 62 4.04 -9.23 -20.07
N ILE A 63 4.47 -9.87 -18.97
CA ILE A 63 4.46 -9.26 -17.64
C ILE A 63 5.41 -8.05 -17.57
N THR A 64 6.62 -8.20 -18.11
CA THR A 64 7.59 -7.11 -18.16
C THR A 64 7.23 -6.05 -19.20
N GLU A 65 6.59 -6.44 -20.30
CA GLU A 65 6.15 -5.51 -21.36
C GLU A 65 4.97 -4.63 -20.91
N ARG A 66 4.11 -5.16 -20.03
CA ARG A 66 2.92 -4.46 -19.49
C ARG A 66 3.18 -3.84 -18.12
N PHE A 67 4.43 -3.56 -17.79
CA PHE A 67 4.85 -3.03 -16.48
C PHE A 67 4.05 -1.80 -16.05
N GLU A 68 3.82 -0.83 -16.95
CA GLU A 68 3.07 0.39 -16.63
C GLU A 68 1.61 0.11 -16.25
N GLU A 69 0.97 -0.87 -16.89
CA GLU A 69 -0.40 -1.27 -16.55
C GLU A 69 -0.46 -1.88 -15.15
N PHE A 70 0.54 -2.70 -14.78
CA PHE A 70 0.64 -3.24 -13.43
C PHE A 70 0.89 -2.14 -12.39
N LYS A 71 1.75 -1.17 -12.69
CA LYS A 71 2.01 -0.02 -11.82
C LYS A 71 0.74 0.78 -11.54
N LEU A 72 -0.04 1.06 -12.58
CA LEU A 72 -1.34 1.72 -12.47
C LEU A 72 -2.34 0.89 -11.65
N ALA A 73 -2.44 -0.42 -11.93
CA ALA A 73 -3.34 -1.30 -11.18
C ALA A 73 -2.98 -1.39 -9.69
N ILE A 74 -1.68 -1.37 -9.33
CA ILE A 74 -1.23 -1.31 -7.95
C ILE A 74 -1.64 0.02 -7.31
N LYS A 75 -1.47 1.15 -8.01
CA LYS A 75 -1.93 2.46 -7.53
C LYS A 75 -3.41 2.45 -7.21
N GLU A 76 -4.22 2.00 -8.16
CA GLU A 76 -5.68 1.93 -8.00
C GLU A 76 -6.07 1.03 -6.83
N LEU A 77 -5.42 -0.13 -6.69
CA LEU A 77 -5.65 -1.02 -5.55
C LEU A 77 -5.35 -0.29 -4.23
N ILE A 78 -4.18 0.34 -4.11
CA ILE A 78 -3.74 1.03 -2.89
C ILE A 78 -4.68 2.19 -2.55
N MET A 79 -4.91 3.08 -3.52
CA MET A 79 -5.69 4.30 -3.29
C MET A 79 -7.18 4.01 -3.12
N ASN A 80 -7.76 3.12 -3.92
CA ASN A 80 -9.21 2.90 -3.88
C ASN A 80 -9.63 1.90 -2.79
N GLN A 81 -8.79 0.92 -2.46
CA GLN A 81 -9.17 -0.11 -1.46
C GLN A 81 -8.70 0.23 -0.06
N PHE A 82 -7.49 0.80 0.09
CA PHE A 82 -6.92 1.07 1.41
C PHE A 82 -7.11 2.54 1.80
N PHE A 83 -6.66 3.46 0.95
CA PHE A 83 -6.60 4.88 1.28
C PHE A 83 -7.69 5.73 0.62
N ASN A 84 -8.87 5.16 0.38
CA ASN A 84 -9.97 5.96 -0.13
C ASN A 84 -10.45 6.95 0.93
N GLN A 85 -11.11 8.02 0.49
CA GLN A 85 -11.57 9.09 1.36
C GLN A 85 -12.39 8.58 2.56
N ALA A 86 -13.34 7.67 2.33
CA ALA A 86 -14.21 7.16 3.38
C ALA A 86 -13.44 6.35 4.45
N ASN A 87 -12.43 5.58 4.02
CA ASN A 87 -11.58 4.82 4.94
C ASN A 87 -10.70 5.75 5.78
N LEU A 88 -10.12 6.79 5.16
CA LEU A 88 -9.32 7.79 5.85
C LEU A 88 -10.18 8.56 6.86
N ASP A 89 -11.35 9.06 6.44
CA ASP A 89 -12.29 9.77 7.31
C ASP A 89 -12.67 8.90 8.52
N ARG A 90 -12.98 7.63 8.29
CA ARG A 90 -13.28 6.68 9.37
C ARG A 90 -12.10 6.50 10.32
N PHE A 91 -10.89 6.31 9.80
CA PHE A 91 -9.68 6.11 10.60
C PHE A 91 -9.36 7.34 11.46
N PHE A 92 -9.45 8.55 10.91
CA PHE A 92 -9.25 9.78 11.67
C PHE A 92 -10.33 9.97 12.74
N ASN A 93 -11.58 9.71 12.39
CA ASN A 93 -12.66 9.77 13.38
C ASN A 93 -12.47 8.75 14.50
N GLU A 94 -11.91 7.57 14.21
CA GLU A 94 -11.56 6.58 15.23
C GLU A 94 -10.42 7.07 16.13
N ILE A 95 -9.35 7.65 15.58
CA ILE A 95 -8.27 8.28 16.39
C ILE A 95 -8.82 9.39 17.28
N VAL A 96 -9.68 10.25 16.74
CA VAL A 96 -10.31 11.37 17.44
C VAL A 96 -11.31 10.88 18.51
N ALA A 97 -11.99 9.77 18.23
CA ALA A 97 -12.90 9.11 19.18
C ALA A 97 -12.14 8.37 20.29
N ASP A 98 -11.00 7.74 19.99
CA ASP A 98 -10.17 7.04 20.99
C ASP A 98 -9.46 8.04 21.93
N THR A 99 -9.14 9.24 21.42
CA THR A 99 -8.80 10.41 22.27
C THR A 99 -9.97 10.92 23.12
N ALA A 100 -11.19 10.37 23.04
CA ALA A 100 -12.20 10.61 24.09
C ALA A 100 -11.81 9.95 25.43
N GLN A 101 -10.94 8.93 25.40
CA GLN A 101 -10.35 8.32 26.60
C GLN A 101 -8.99 8.94 26.96
N HIS A 102 -8.28 9.53 26.00
CA HIS A 102 -7.00 10.21 26.20
C HIS A 102 -7.06 11.66 25.69
N PRO A 103 -7.17 12.67 26.58
CA PRO A 103 -7.18 14.08 26.17
C PRO A 103 -5.95 14.45 25.34
N LEU A 104 -6.08 15.43 24.44
CA LEU A 104 -4.91 15.99 23.77
C LEU A 104 -4.07 16.74 24.81
N GLU A 105 -2.83 16.30 25.01
CA GLU A 105 -1.88 16.89 25.95
C GLU A 105 -1.15 18.07 25.29
N PHE A 106 -1.38 19.27 25.81
CA PHE A 106 -0.79 20.51 25.28
C PHE A 106 0.34 21.08 26.14
N HIS A 107 0.65 20.45 27.28
CA HIS A 107 1.57 20.99 28.28
C HIS A 107 2.94 21.39 27.70
N ASP A 108 3.59 20.48 26.97
CA ASP A 108 4.92 20.71 26.38
C ASP A 108 4.94 21.83 25.34
N ILE A 109 3.84 22.00 24.60
CA ILE A 109 3.70 23.04 23.59
C ILE A 109 3.54 24.40 24.29
N ILE A 110 2.70 24.47 25.32
CA ILE A 110 2.47 25.69 26.10
C ILE A 110 3.76 26.13 26.82
N GLU A 111 4.52 25.19 27.38
CA GLU A 111 5.80 25.49 28.04
C GLU A 111 6.84 26.08 27.08
N LYS A 112 6.89 25.59 25.85
CA LYS A 112 7.83 26.08 24.80
C LYS A 112 7.34 27.34 24.09
N THR A 113 6.09 27.75 24.30
CA THR A 113 5.52 28.92 23.63
C THR A 113 6.05 30.22 24.25
N ASP A 114 6.53 31.13 23.40
CA ASP A 114 6.96 32.46 23.83
C ASP A 114 5.75 33.38 24.08
N LEU A 115 5.54 33.77 25.33
CA LEU A 115 4.47 34.67 25.76
C LEU A 115 4.94 36.12 25.99
N ASN A 116 6.19 36.45 25.66
CA ASN A 116 6.69 37.83 25.71
C ASN A 116 5.80 38.82 24.93
N PRO A 117 5.33 38.51 23.70
CA PRO A 117 4.48 39.43 22.95
C PRO A 117 3.16 39.74 23.66
N ALA A 118 2.59 38.79 24.40
CA ALA A 118 1.37 38.99 25.16
C ALA A 118 1.58 39.94 26.34
N PHE A 119 2.72 39.83 27.03
CA PHE A 119 3.09 40.77 28.09
C PHE A 119 3.35 42.18 27.54
N ASP A 120 4.11 42.29 26.45
CA ASP A 120 4.43 43.58 25.84
C ASP A 120 3.15 44.28 25.35
N SER A 121 2.19 43.52 24.79
CA SER A 121 0.86 44.01 24.43
C SER A 121 0.05 44.51 25.64
N LEU A 122 0.10 43.78 26.76
CA LEU A 122 -0.53 44.22 28.02
C LEU A 122 0.07 45.55 28.51
N VAL A 123 1.40 45.67 28.50
CA VAL A 123 2.10 46.90 28.89
C VAL A 123 1.69 48.06 27.99
N SER A 124 1.68 47.87 26.66
CA SER A 124 1.23 48.90 25.72
C SER A 124 -0.19 49.36 26.02
N THR A 125 -1.10 48.40 26.20
CA THR A 125 -2.52 48.66 26.51
C THR A 125 -2.70 49.46 27.81
N ILE A 126 -1.92 49.13 28.85
CA ILE A 126 -1.95 49.87 30.12
C ILE A 126 -1.43 51.29 29.92
N MET A 127 -0.31 51.45 29.20
CA MET A 127 0.31 52.76 28.95
C MET A 127 -0.56 53.69 28.10
N GLU A 128 -1.34 53.14 27.17
CA GLU A 128 -2.31 53.87 26.35
C GLU A 128 -3.60 54.23 27.11
N SER A 129 -3.88 53.57 28.24
CA SER A 129 -5.07 53.80 29.05
C SER A 129 -4.91 54.99 30.02
N SER A 130 -6.01 55.37 30.67
CA SER A 130 -5.99 56.37 31.77
C SER A 130 -5.06 55.98 32.93
N PHE A 131 -4.79 54.68 33.13
CA PHE A 131 -3.81 54.19 34.11
C PHE A 131 -2.37 54.50 33.71
N GLY A 132 -2.04 54.54 32.42
CA GLY A 132 -0.70 54.85 31.91
C GLY A 132 -0.23 56.25 32.31
N SER A 133 -1.13 57.23 32.26
CA SER A 133 -0.87 58.60 32.71
C SER A 133 -0.54 58.67 34.19
N MET A 134 -1.15 57.80 35.02
CA MET A 134 -0.87 57.71 36.46
C MET A 134 0.45 56.98 36.74
N LEU A 135 0.75 55.93 35.97
CA LEU A 135 2.01 55.17 36.04
C LEU A 135 3.24 55.99 35.64
N GLY A 136 3.07 57.02 34.81
CA GLY A 136 4.15 57.92 34.40
C GLY A 136 4.90 58.56 35.58
N MET A 137 4.20 58.81 36.71
CA MET A 137 4.83 59.37 37.92
C MET A 137 5.64 58.34 38.72
N PHE A 138 5.44 57.04 38.46
CA PHE A 138 6.07 55.92 39.19
C PHE A 138 7.06 55.12 38.32
N GLY A 139 7.53 55.69 37.20
CA GLY A 139 8.52 55.06 36.31
C GLY A 139 7.94 54.47 35.03
N GLY A 140 6.65 54.71 34.73
CA GLY A 140 6.03 54.34 33.46
C GLY A 140 6.07 52.83 33.19
N ALA A 141 6.38 52.44 31.95
CA ALA A 141 6.44 51.04 31.54
C ALA A 141 7.49 50.22 32.31
N ASP A 142 8.58 50.85 32.78
CA ASP A 142 9.63 50.16 33.53
C ASP A 142 9.15 49.65 34.89
N ALA A 143 8.13 50.29 35.48
CA ALA A 143 7.50 49.85 36.72
C ALA A 143 6.81 48.48 36.59
N LEU A 144 6.45 48.07 35.36
CA LEU A 144 5.76 46.82 35.07
C LEU A 144 6.72 45.66 34.79
N LYS A 145 8.01 45.91 34.50
CA LYS A 145 9.02 44.87 34.20
C LYS A 145 9.09 43.74 35.25
N PRO A 146 9.03 44.01 36.56
CA PRO A 146 9.05 42.94 37.57
C PRO A 146 7.87 41.98 37.48
N LEU A 147 6.76 42.40 36.85
CA LEU A 147 5.56 41.59 36.68
C LEU A 147 5.61 40.67 35.46
N LYS A 148 6.63 40.80 34.60
CA LYS A 148 6.75 40.04 33.37
C LYS A 148 6.77 38.53 33.59
N GLU A 149 7.70 38.06 34.41
CA GLU A 149 7.85 36.64 34.73
C GLU A 149 6.60 36.05 35.42
N PRO A 150 6.05 36.66 36.49
CA PRO A 150 4.84 36.14 37.11
C PRO A 150 3.62 36.18 36.19
N PHE A 151 3.52 37.16 35.28
CA PHE A 151 2.48 37.19 34.26
C PHE A 151 2.61 36.00 33.30
N ILE A 152 3.81 35.75 32.76
CA ILE A 152 4.06 34.64 31.83
C ILE A 152 3.72 33.30 32.49
N VAL A 153 4.17 33.07 33.73
CA VAL A 153 3.86 31.84 34.47
C VAL A 153 2.36 31.68 34.68
N LYS A 154 1.67 32.71 35.15
CA LYS A 154 0.21 32.68 35.34
C LYS A 154 -0.53 32.44 34.03
N MET A 155 -0.02 32.98 32.93
CA MET A 155 -0.65 32.82 31.63
C MET A 155 -0.45 31.43 31.04
N LYS A 156 0.72 30.82 31.20
CA LYS A 156 0.90 29.39 30.88
C LYS A 156 -0.10 28.51 31.63
N ILE A 157 -0.30 28.75 32.93
CA ILE A 157 -1.29 28.01 33.74
C ILE A 157 -2.71 28.21 33.18
N ALA A 158 -3.10 29.45 32.91
CA ALA A 158 -4.45 29.76 32.39
C ALA A 158 -4.69 29.14 31.01
N ILE A 159 -3.70 29.23 30.10
CA ILE A 159 -3.78 28.58 28.78
C ILE A 159 -3.86 27.06 28.95
N ASN A 160 -3.11 26.49 29.88
CA ASN A 160 -3.16 25.06 30.15
C ASN A 160 -4.55 24.62 30.64
N GLU A 161 -5.17 25.36 31.56
CA GLU A 161 -6.55 25.10 32.00
C GLU A 161 -7.55 25.21 30.84
N ILE A 162 -7.42 26.23 29.98
CA ILE A 162 -8.27 26.39 28.79
C ILE A 162 -8.06 25.23 27.82
N ALA A 163 -6.81 24.84 27.56
CA ALA A 163 -6.47 23.76 26.64
C ALA A 163 -7.02 22.40 27.10
N HIS A 164 -7.12 22.17 28.41
CA HIS A 164 -7.72 20.98 28.99
C HIS A 164 -9.24 21.09 29.19
N SER A 165 -9.85 22.24 28.89
CA SER A 165 -11.29 22.39 28.95
C SER A 165 -11.99 21.53 27.89
N GLN A 166 -13.13 20.97 28.25
CA GLN A 166 -13.92 20.13 27.35
C GLN A 166 -14.34 20.87 26.07
N GLN A 167 -14.64 22.18 26.19
CA GLN A 167 -14.99 23.02 25.06
C GLN A 167 -13.83 23.13 24.06
N PHE A 168 -12.64 23.48 24.52
CA PHE A 168 -11.47 23.60 23.65
C PHE A 168 -11.11 22.27 22.99
N GLN A 169 -11.04 21.20 23.78
CA GLN A 169 -10.78 19.84 23.29
C GLN A 169 -11.79 19.43 22.21
N SER A 170 -13.09 19.71 22.42
CA SER A 170 -14.13 19.37 21.43
C SER A 170 -14.00 20.18 20.14
N SER A 171 -13.70 21.48 20.23
CA SER A 171 -13.49 22.33 19.05
C SER A 171 -12.26 21.92 18.25
N VAL A 172 -11.15 21.54 18.91
CA VAL A 172 -9.96 21.03 18.22
C VAL A 172 -10.28 19.72 17.53
N LYS A 173 -11.00 18.80 18.20
CA LYS A 173 -11.41 17.51 17.62
C LYS A 173 -12.29 17.67 16.40
N GLU A 174 -13.30 18.53 16.45
CA GLU A 174 -14.17 18.82 15.31
C GLU A 174 -13.38 19.32 14.10
N LYS A 175 -12.34 20.13 14.34
CA LYS A 175 -11.45 20.60 13.27
C LYS A 175 -10.54 19.50 12.72
N LEU A 176 -9.99 18.63 13.58
CA LEU A 176 -9.18 17.49 13.15
C LEU A 176 -10.00 16.45 12.36
N SER A 177 -11.25 16.24 12.75
CA SER A 177 -12.21 15.39 12.04
C SER A 177 -12.80 16.04 10.78
N SER A 178 -12.40 17.26 10.44
CA SER A 178 -12.91 17.92 9.23
C SER A 178 -12.31 17.30 7.97
N GLY A 179 -13.11 17.19 6.90
CA GLY A 179 -12.70 16.58 5.64
C GLY A 179 -11.46 17.23 4.99
N LEU A 180 -11.16 18.50 5.31
CA LEU A 180 -9.98 19.19 4.80
C LEU A 180 -8.66 18.53 5.21
N VAL A 181 -8.56 18.08 6.47
CA VAL A 181 -7.35 17.38 6.95
C VAL A 181 -7.21 16.01 6.28
N SER A 182 -8.33 15.33 6.09
CA SER A 182 -8.38 14.05 5.39
C SER A 182 -7.96 14.19 3.92
N ASP A 183 -8.44 15.24 3.24
CA ASP A 183 -8.09 15.56 1.85
C ASP A 183 -6.59 15.84 1.69
N ASP A 184 -6.01 16.67 2.57
CA ASP A 184 -4.58 16.98 2.54
C ASP A 184 -3.73 15.72 2.75
N ILE A 185 -4.11 14.86 3.70
CA ILE A 185 -3.41 13.61 3.96
C ILE A 185 -3.59 12.62 2.80
N HIS A 186 -4.78 12.54 2.22
CA HIS A 186 -5.03 11.73 1.03
C HIS A 186 -4.11 12.14 -0.13
N GLN A 187 -3.94 13.44 -0.36
CA GLN A 187 -2.99 13.96 -1.36
C GLN A 187 -1.55 13.59 -1.03
N GLN A 188 -1.15 13.70 0.24
CA GLN A 188 0.20 13.39 0.68
C GLN A 188 0.53 11.90 0.56
N ILE A 189 -0.43 11.03 0.90
CA ILE A 189 -0.33 9.57 0.69
C ILE A 189 -0.22 9.27 -0.80
N ASN A 190 -1.04 9.89 -1.64
CA ASN A 190 -0.99 9.69 -3.09
C ASN A 190 0.41 10.03 -3.66
N GLN A 191 1.02 11.13 -3.21
CA GLN A 191 2.38 11.50 -3.60
C GLN A 191 3.43 10.47 -3.15
N ILE A 192 3.31 9.96 -1.92
CA ILE A 192 4.22 8.92 -1.40
C ILE A 192 4.07 7.63 -2.22
N VAL A 193 2.84 7.23 -2.51
CA VAL A 193 2.53 6.04 -3.32
C VAL A 193 3.11 6.22 -4.71
N ASP A 194 2.90 7.37 -5.36
CA ASP A 194 3.45 7.66 -6.69
C ASP A 194 4.98 7.56 -6.70
N SER A 195 5.65 8.20 -5.74
CA SER A 195 7.12 8.12 -5.62
C SER A 195 7.62 6.67 -5.46
N ARG A 196 6.91 5.84 -4.68
CA ARG A 196 7.28 4.43 -4.49
C ARG A 196 6.99 3.57 -5.70
N LEU A 197 5.93 3.88 -6.43
CA LEU A 197 5.61 3.22 -7.70
C LEU A 197 6.62 3.61 -8.79
N ASP A 198 7.14 4.82 -8.79
CA ASP A 198 8.19 5.28 -9.71
C ASP A 198 9.53 4.56 -9.49
N GLU A 199 9.79 4.10 -8.27
CA GLU A 199 10.96 3.28 -7.94
C GLU A 199 10.80 1.81 -8.38
N LEU A 200 9.59 1.37 -8.75
CA LEU A 200 9.38 0.00 -9.21
C LEU A 200 10.07 -0.23 -10.54
N THR A 201 10.72 -1.38 -10.66
CA THR A 201 11.29 -1.85 -11.92
C THR A 201 10.46 -3.00 -12.49
N PRO A 202 10.53 -3.25 -13.81
CA PRO A 202 9.89 -4.43 -14.42
C PRO A 202 10.29 -5.75 -13.77
N LEU A 203 11.53 -5.85 -13.27
CA LEU A 203 12.02 -7.04 -12.58
C LEU A 203 11.31 -7.26 -11.24
N MET A 204 11.12 -6.21 -10.46
CA MET A 204 10.41 -6.29 -9.17
C MET A 204 8.96 -6.73 -9.36
N VAL A 205 8.25 -6.16 -10.34
CA VAL A 205 6.87 -6.56 -10.65
C VAL A 205 6.79 -8.01 -11.11
N LYS A 206 7.72 -8.43 -11.98
CA LYS A 206 7.86 -9.84 -12.38
C LYS A 206 8.04 -10.76 -11.17
N GLU A 207 8.92 -10.42 -10.24
CA GLU A 207 9.16 -11.21 -9.02
C GLU A 207 7.93 -11.29 -8.12
N ILE A 208 7.23 -10.17 -7.92
CA ILE A 208 5.99 -10.11 -7.14
C ILE A 208 4.94 -11.05 -7.75
N ILE A 209 4.65 -10.90 -9.03
CA ILE A 209 3.64 -11.72 -9.73
C ILE A 209 4.07 -13.18 -9.73
N GLN A 210 5.32 -13.46 -10.09
CA GLN A 210 5.84 -14.82 -10.15
C GLN A 210 5.74 -15.51 -8.78
N THR A 211 6.04 -14.81 -7.69
CA THR A 211 5.90 -15.37 -6.34
C THR A 211 4.45 -15.70 -6.00
N MET A 212 3.50 -14.84 -6.39
CA MET A 212 2.07 -15.06 -6.15
C MET A 212 1.49 -16.23 -6.95
N ILE A 213 1.78 -16.33 -8.26
CA ILE A 213 1.04 -17.24 -9.15
C ILE A 213 1.79 -18.51 -9.57
N ARG A 214 3.13 -18.54 -9.49
CA ARG A 214 3.94 -19.65 -10.04
C ARG A 214 3.57 -21.01 -9.44
N GLN A 215 3.20 -21.06 -8.17
CA GLN A 215 2.78 -22.31 -7.51
C GLN A 215 1.48 -22.88 -8.11
N HIS A 216 0.59 -22.01 -8.57
CA HIS A 216 -0.69 -22.38 -9.17
C HIS A 216 -0.55 -22.70 -10.66
N LEU A 217 0.30 -21.95 -11.39
CA LEU A 217 0.53 -22.17 -12.83
C LEU A 217 1.07 -23.57 -13.15
N GLY A 218 1.83 -24.18 -12.25
CA GLY A 218 2.33 -25.55 -12.43
C GLY A 218 1.23 -26.60 -12.68
N TRP A 219 0.01 -26.37 -12.19
CA TRP A 219 -1.14 -27.24 -12.46
C TRP A 219 -1.58 -27.24 -13.91
N LEU A 220 -1.41 -26.11 -14.60
CA LEU A 220 -1.79 -25.99 -16.00
C LEU A 220 -0.96 -26.96 -16.86
N VAL A 221 0.31 -27.21 -16.49
CA VAL A 221 1.17 -28.19 -17.17
C VAL A 221 0.68 -29.61 -16.93
N VAL A 222 0.29 -29.92 -15.68
CA VAL A 222 -0.26 -31.23 -15.31
C VAL A 222 -1.50 -31.52 -16.15
N TRP A 223 -2.44 -30.58 -16.19
CA TRP A 223 -3.68 -30.72 -16.96
C TRP A 223 -3.43 -30.76 -18.46
N GLY A 224 -2.47 -29.98 -18.99
CA GLY A 224 -2.05 -30.08 -20.38
C GLY A 224 -1.59 -31.50 -20.73
N GLY A 225 -0.82 -32.14 -19.84
CA GLY A 225 -0.41 -33.54 -20.01
C GLY A 225 -1.56 -34.54 -19.88
N VAL A 226 -2.44 -34.37 -18.90
CA VAL A 226 -3.59 -35.27 -18.68
C VAL A 226 -4.58 -35.20 -19.85
N PHE A 227 -5.01 -33.99 -20.25
CA PHE A 227 -5.94 -33.82 -21.37
C PHE A 227 -5.31 -34.19 -22.71
N GLY A 228 -4.04 -33.84 -22.91
CA GLY A 228 -3.28 -34.31 -24.07
C GLY A 228 -3.26 -35.84 -24.13
N GLY A 229 -2.93 -36.51 -23.02
CA GLY A 229 -2.94 -37.97 -22.96
C GLY A 229 -4.31 -38.58 -23.24
N LEU A 230 -5.38 -38.02 -22.66
CA LEU A 230 -6.76 -38.47 -22.93
C LEU A 230 -7.12 -38.33 -24.41
N ILE A 231 -6.76 -37.21 -25.06
CA ILE A 231 -6.99 -37.01 -26.50
C ILE A 231 -6.16 -38.01 -27.33
N GLY A 232 -4.89 -38.22 -26.98
CA GLY A 232 -4.05 -39.21 -27.65
C GLY A 232 -4.63 -40.63 -27.54
N LEU A 233 -5.15 -40.98 -26.37
CA LEU A 233 -5.79 -42.28 -26.15
C LEU A 233 -7.07 -42.43 -26.97
N THR A 234 -7.97 -41.45 -26.96
CA THR A 234 -9.23 -41.54 -27.70
C THR A 234 -9.00 -41.55 -29.21
N THR A 235 -8.09 -40.72 -29.72
CA THR A 235 -7.76 -40.67 -31.15
C THR A 235 -7.16 -41.98 -31.65
N SER A 236 -6.41 -42.71 -30.81
CA SER A 236 -5.90 -44.03 -31.18
C SER A 236 -6.97 -45.10 -31.38
N PHE A 237 -8.17 -44.93 -30.82
CA PHE A 237 -9.29 -45.86 -31.01
C PHE A 237 -10.25 -45.42 -32.13
N LEU A 238 -10.08 -44.21 -32.67
CA LEU A 238 -10.82 -43.80 -33.86
C LEU A 238 -10.07 -44.30 -35.11
N PRO A 239 -10.74 -45.02 -36.02
CA PRO A 239 -10.19 -45.28 -37.34
C PRO A 239 -10.15 -43.95 -38.11
N LEU A 240 -8.95 -43.55 -38.55
CA LEU A 240 -8.75 -42.51 -39.58
C LEU A 240 -9.10 -43.05 -40.96
#